data_AF-E0NXJ6-F1
#
_entry.id   AF-E0NXJ6-F1
#
_cell.length_a   1.000
_cell.length_b   1.000
_cell.length_c   1.000
_cell.angle_alpha   90.00
_cell.angle_beta   90.00
_cell.angle_gamma   90.00
#
_symmetry.space_group_name_H-M   'P 1'
#
loop_
_entity.id
_entity.type
_entity.pdbx_description
1 polymer ?
#
loop_
_entity_poly.entity_id
_entity_poly.type
_entity_poly.pdbx_seq_one_letter_code
_entity_poly.pdbx_strand_id
1 'polypeptide(L)'
;MNDMSDEDKKITGELPAAKPVKAEKQNPPILTKEETKEDKAECYVYIGANRLTDGLKCNTVYRGYPKELVEQAGAKYANIARLFVPIEQLEKARGEVRRKGTPLYLAWAEMEKEV
;
A
#
# COMPACT_ATOMS: atom_id res chain seq x y z
N MET A 1 -7.59 -60.78 19.24
CA MET A 1 -8.78 -60.12 18.66
C MET A 1 -9.74 -59.80 19.79
N ASN A 2 -10.24 -58.56 19.83
CA ASN A 2 -11.24 -57.96 20.75
C ASN A 2 -10.78 -57.84 22.22
N ASP A 3 -11.08 -56.81 23.01
CA ASP A 3 -11.87 -55.58 22.91
C ASP A 3 -11.51 -54.71 24.16
N MET A 4 -11.70 -53.37 24.10
CA MET A 4 -12.09 -52.37 25.15
C MET A 4 -11.70 -52.58 26.64
N SER A 5 -11.35 -51.63 27.51
CA SER A 5 -11.25 -50.16 27.67
C SER A 5 -10.42 -49.96 28.96
N ASP A 6 -9.87 -48.81 29.37
CA ASP A 6 -10.60 -47.76 30.10
C ASP A 6 -9.59 -46.79 30.80
N GLU A 7 -9.91 -45.48 30.78
CA GLU A 7 -9.66 -44.40 31.77
C GLU A 7 -8.22 -44.17 32.34
N ASP A 8 -7.71 -42.99 32.67
CA ASP A 8 -8.28 -41.70 33.03
C ASP A 8 -7.15 -40.65 32.96
N LYS A 9 -7.39 -39.49 32.33
CA LYS A 9 -6.89 -38.22 32.88
C LYS A 9 -7.67 -37.05 32.31
N LYS A 10 -8.73 -36.71 33.04
CA LYS A 10 -9.28 -35.36 33.12
C LYS A 10 -8.16 -34.33 33.27
N ILE A 11 -8.12 -33.35 32.38
CA ILE A 11 -7.72 -32.00 32.75
C ILE A 11 -8.72 -31.05 32.10
N THR A 12 -9.56 -30.52 32.98
CA THR A 12 -10.55 -29.49 32.72
C THR A 12 -9.83 -28.15 32.50
N GLY A 13 -10.41 -27.29 31.66
CA GLY A 13 -9.82 -25.99 31.32
C GLY A 13 -10.63 -25.27 30.25
N GLU A 14 -11.87 -24.96 30.60
CA GLU A 14 -12.84 -24.13 29.88
C GLU A 14 -12.29 -22.75 29.44
N LEU A 15 -12.66 -22.31 28.22
CA LEU A 15 -13.21 -21.00 27.80
C LEU A 15 -12.81 -20.64 26.34
N PRO A 16 -13.64 -19.93 25.55
CA PRO A 16 -14.64 -20.56 24.69
C PRO A 16 -14.59 -20.19 23.19
N ALA A 17 -15.25 -21.04 22.40
CA ALA A 17 -16.03 -20.70 21.19
C ALA A 17 -15.32 -20.05 19.99
N ALA A 18 -14.51 -20.82 19.26
CA ALA A 18 -14.34 -20.60 17.82
C ALA A 18 -15.55 -21.20 17.07
N LYS A 19 -16.64 -20.44 16.91
CA LYS A 19 -17.69 -20.79 15.96
C LYS A 19 -17.16 -20.56 14.52
N PRO A 20 -17.32 -21.51 13.60
CA PRO A 20 -16.92 -21.36 12.21
C PRO A 20 -18.01 -20.56 11.48
N VAL A 21 -17.65 -19.44 10.86
CA VAL A 21 -18.52 -18.77 9.89
C VAL A 21 -17.91 -18.98 8.51
N LYS A 22 -18.51 -19.92 7.79
CA LYS A 22 -18.44 -20.05 6.34
C LYS A 22 -19.21 -18.90 5.69
N ALA A 23 -18.78 -18.57 4.47
CA ALA A 23 -19.35 -17.58 3.53
C ALA A 23 -18.93 -16.13 3.89
N GLU A 24 -18.39 -15.33 2.98
CA GLU A 24 -18.91 -15.02 1.64
C GLU A 24 -17.82 -14.55 0.68
N LYS A 25 -17.98 -15.00 -0.57
CA LYS A 25 -17.79 -14.24 -1.82
C LYS A 25 -16.43 -13.59 -2.07
N GLN A 26 -15.71 -14.25 -2.98
CA GLN A 26 -15.00 -13.57 -4.05
C GLN A 26 -15.85 -12.40 -4.58
N ASN A 27 -15.45 -11.19 -4.24
CA ASN A 27 -15.65 -10.02 -5.10
C ASN A 27 -14.26 -9.44 -5.33
N PRO A 28 -13.86 -9.18 -6.59
CA PRO A 28 -12.66 -8.39 -6.84
C PRO A 28 -12.84 -7.06 -6.11
N PRO A 29 -11.80 -6.46 -5.48
CA PRO A 29 -11.91 -5.07 -5.10
C PRO A 29 -12.20 -4.32 -6.39
N ILE A 30 -13.45 -3.87 -6.42
CA ILE A 30 -14.09 -3.04 -7.42
C ILE A 30 -13.08 -1.96 -7.80
N LEU A 31 -12.96 -1.70 -9.10
CA LEU A 31 -12.47 -0.44 -9.66
C LEU A 31 -13.36 0.68 -9.12
N THR A 32 -13.23 0.99 -7.83
CA THR A 32 -13.71 2.24 -7.28
C THR A 32 -12.78 3.24 -7.90
N LYS A 33 -13.30 3.95 -8.92
CA LYS A 33 -12.84 5.28 -9.26
C LYS A 33 -12.58 5.96 -7.93
N GLU A 34 -11.30 6.08 -7.53
CA GLU A 34 -10.92 7.07 -6.55
C GLU A 34 -11.26 8.38 -7.25
N GLU A 35 -12.49 8.81 -7.00
CA GLU A 35 -12.94 10.16 -7.25
C GLU A 35 -11.86 11.04 -6.66
N THR A 36 -11.12 11.66 -7.56
CA THR A 36 -10.21 12.74 -7.32
C THR A 36 -11.02 13.81 -6.59
N LYS A 37 -11.14 13.67 -5.27
CA LYS A 37 -11.37 14.82 -4.42
C LYS A 37 -10.13 15.67 -4.66
N GLU A 38 -10.26 16.61 -5.58
CA GLU A 38 -9.46 17.82 -5.64
C GLU A 38 -9.78 18.69 -4.40
N ASP A 39 -9.83 18.06 -3.22
CA ASP A 39 -9.44 18.73 -1.99
C ASP A 39 -8.00 19.12 -2.28
N LYS A 40 -7.80 20.42 -2.48
CA LYS A 40 -6.50 21.01 -2.81
C LYS A 40 -5.59 20.75 -1.62
N ALA A 41 -5.00 19.56 -1.57
CA ALA A 41 -4.11 19.17 -0.50
C ALA A 41 -3.01 20.23 -0.46
N GLU A 42 -2.92 20.91 0.69
CA GLU A 42 -2.02 22.05 0.83
C GLU A 42 -0.57 21.61 0.69
N CYS A 43 -0.28 20.35 1.02
CA CYS A 43 1.03 19.76 0.96
C CYS A 43 1.01 18.37 0.30
N TYR A 44 1.94 18.17 -0.62
CA TYR A 44 2.23 16.88 -1.24
C TYR A 44 3.59 16.39 -0.78
N VAL A 45 3.78 15.08 -0.71
CA VAL A 45 5.03 14.44 -0.36
C VAL A 45 5.44 13.47 -1.45
N TYR A 46 6.72 13.50 -1.79
CA TYR A 46 7.30 12.54 -2.71
C TYR A 46 7.74 11.27 -1.98
N ILE A 47 7.23 10.12 -2.42
CA ILE A 47 7.48 8.80 -1.78
C ILE A 47 8.22 7.81 -2.69
N GLY A 48 8.89 8.30 -3.74
CA GLY A 48 9.68 7.48 -4.65
C GLY A 48 11.13 7.25 -4.24
N ALA A 49 11.93 6.69 -5.16
CA ALA A 49 13.36 6.49 -4.99
C ALA A 49 14.13 7.81 -4.98
N ASN A 50 15.29 7.87 -4.32
CA ASN A 50 16.11 9.09 -4.32
C ASN A 50 16.77 9.28 -5.69
N ARG A 51 16.38 10.33 -6.42
CA ARG A 51 17.00 10.77 -7.68
C ARG A 51 17.46 12.23 -7.53
N LEU A 52 18.58 12.39 -6.83
CA LEU A 52 19.13 13.72 -6.50
C LEU A 52 19.55 14.53 -7.75
N THR A 53 19.94 13.85 -8.83
CA THR A 53 20.21 14.43 -10.16
C THR A 53 19.02 15.18 -10.74
N ASP A 54 17.81 14.77 -10.34
CA ASP A 54 16.53 15.26 -10.82
C ASP A 54 15.80 16.06 -9.74
N GLY A 55 16.46 16.36 -8.61
CA GLY A 55 15.86 17.06 -7.48
C GLY A 55 14.82 16.24 -6.69
N LEU A 56 14.72 14.93 -6.94
CA LEU A 56 13.75 14.06 -6.29
C LEU A 56 14.37 13.39 -5.06
N LYS A 57 13.92 13.80 -3.88
CA LYS A 57 14.34 13.20 -2.61
C LYS A 57 13.14 12.63 -1.87
N CYS A 58 13.22 11.36 -1.49
CA CYS A 58 12.18 10.65 -0.75
C CYS A 58 11.81 11.40 0.54
N ASN A 59 10.51 11.45 0.86
CA ASN A 59 9.90 12.18 1.96
C ASN A 59 10.09 13.71 1.91
N THR A 60 10.34 14.27 0.73
CA THR A 60 10.32 15.73 0.54
C THR A 60 8.89 16.22 0.44
N VAL A 61 8.55 17.23 1.25
CA VAL A 61 7.25 17.87 1.26
C VAL A 61 7.28 19.12 0.39
N TYR A 62 6.29 19.27 -0.47
CA TYR A 62 6.06 20.39 -1.36
C TYR A 62 4.78 21.10 -0.94
N ARG A 63 4.81 22.43 -0.93
CA ARG A 63 3.63 23.25 -0.72
C ARG A 63 2.85 23.33 -2.03
N GLY A 64 1.70 22.67 -2.08
CA GLY A 64 0.96 22.40 -3.31
C GLY A 64 1.61 21.32 -4.19
N TYR A 65 0.94 21.00 -5.30
CA TYR A 65 1.39 19.96 -6.21
C TYR A 65 2.50 20.50 -7.14
N PRO A 66 3.72 19.92 -7.13
CA PRO A 66 4.86 20.44 -7.89
C PRO A 66 4.81 20.05 -9.37
N LYS A 67 3.92 20.69 -10.15
CA LYS A 67 3.64 20.35 -11.57
C LYS A 67 4.91 20.32 -12.43
N GLU A 68 5.70 21.39 -12.41
CA GLU A 68 6.89 21.50 -13.26
C GLU A 68 7.90 20.37 -13.00
N LEU A 69 8.12 20.03 -11.73
CA LEU A 69 9.03 18.96 -11.34
C LEU A 69 8.48 17.58 -11.72
N VAL A 70 7.16 17.37 -11.61
CA VAL A 70 6.51 16.14 -12.08
C VAL A 70 6.61 16.00 -13.60
N GLU A 71 6.41 17.08 -14.36
CA GLU A 71 6.49 17.06 -15.82
C GLU A 71 7.91 16.78 -16.31
N GLN A 72 8.90 17.46 -15.73
CA GLN A 72 10.32 17.22 -16.03
C GLN A 72 10.72 15.79 -15.71
N ALA A 73 10.33 15.29 -14.53
CA ALA A 73 10.65 13.94 -14.13
C ALA A 73 9.84 12.89 -14.89
N GLY A 74 8.64 13.25 -15.36
CA GLY A 74 7.76 12.40 -16.16
C GLY A 74 8.30 12.10 -17.56
N ALA A 75 9.25 12.91 -18.04
CA ALA A 75 9.99 12.61 -19.27
C ALA A 75 10.97 11.44 -19.11
N LYS A 76 11.37 11.10 -17.88
CA LYS A 76 12.32 10.03 -17.56
C LYS A 76 11.64 8.84 -16.91
N TYR A 77 10.79 9.12 -15.92
CA TYR A 77 10.16 8.13 -15.07
C TYR A 77 8.67 8.00 -15.38
N ALA A 78 8.27 6.84 -15.88
CA ALA A 78 6.88 6.54 -16.16
C ALA A 78 6.03 6.58 -14.88
N ASN A 79 4.84 7.19 -14.96
CA ASN A 79 3.87 7.28 -13.87
C ASN A 79 4.37 8.00 -12.58
N ILE A 80 5.41 8.82 -12.67
CA ILE A 80 6.00 9.48 -11.49
C ILE A 80 5.03 10.38 -10.72
N ALA A 81 4.03 10.95 -11.40
CA ALA A 81 2.95 11.72 -10.77
C ALA A 81 2.28 10.95 -9.61
N ARG A 82 2.20 9.62 -9.70
CA ARG A 82 1.62 8.77 -8.65
C ARG A 82 2.42 8.78 -7.35
N LEU A 83 3.73 9.05 -7.44
CA LEU A 83 4.63 9.08 -6.27
C LEU A 83 4.55 10.41 -5.51
N PHE A 84 3.76 11.37 -5.99
CA PHE A 84 3.41 12.59 -5.27
C PHE A 84 2.05 12.42 -4.63
N VAL A 85 2.06 12.13 -3.34
CA VAL A 85 0.85 11.84 -2.58
C VAL A 85 0.54 13.00 -1.64
N PRO A 86 -0.74 13.32 -1.41
CA PRO A 86 -1.10 14.30 -0.38
C PRO A 86 -0.61 13.80 0.99
N ILE A 87 -0.14 14.72 1.83
CA ILE A 87 0.47 14.36 3.13
C ILE A 87 -0.50 13.57 4.03
N GLU A 88 -1.80 13.85 3.92
CA GLU A 88 -2.88 13.17 4.63
C GLU A 88 -2.97 11.67 4.29
N GLN A 89 -2.48 11.26 3.12
CA GLN A 89 -2.47 9.87 2.67
C GLN A 89 -1.08 9.21 2.78
N LEU A 90 -0.09 9.91 3.36
CA LEU A 90 1.30 9.43 3.42
C LEU A 90 1.42 8.06 4.10
N GLU A 91 0.76 7.84 5.23
CA GLU A 91 0.86 6.56 5.96
C GLU A 91 0.38 5.38 5.11
N LYS A 92 -0.77 5.53 4.43
CA LYS A 92 -1.31 4.54 3.51
C LYS A 92 -0.37 4.32 2.33
N ALA A 93 0.03 5.40 1.67
CA ALA A 93 0.86 5.36 0.48
C ALA A 93 2.25 4.77 0.72
N ARG A 94 2.83 4.98 1.91
CA ARG A 94 4.10 4.37 2.33
C ARG A 94 4.01 2.84 2.48
N GLY A 95 2.86 2.33 2.89
CA GLY A 95 2.58 0.89 2.88
C GLY A 95 2.44 0.35 1.46
N GLU A 96 1.71 1.08 0.61
CA GLU A 96 1.42 0.66 -0.75
C GLU A 96 2.64 0.69 -1.68
N VAL A 97 3.51 1.69 -1.59
CA VAL A 97 4.73 1.78 -2.42
C VAL A 97 5.68 0.60 -2.20
N ARG A 98 5.63 -0.04 -1.03
CA ARG A 98 6.45 -1.24 -0.69
C ARG A 98 5.73 -2.55 -0.98
N ARG A 99 4.41 -2.52 -1.21
CA ARG A 99 3.61 -3.70 -1.51
C ARG A 99 3.68 -3.98 -3.01
N LYS A 100 4.28 -5.11 -3.38
CA LYS A 100 4.39 -5.54 -4.78
C LYS A 100 3.01 -5.61 -5.44
N GLY A 101 2.92 -5.13 -6.67
CA GLY A 101 1.70 -5.15 -7.48
C GLY A 101 0.75 -3.97 -7.28
N THR A 102 1.05 -3.02 -6.38
CA THR A 102 0.29 -1.77 -6.28
C THR A 102 0.71 -0.79 -7.39
N PRO A 103 -0.17 0.15 -7.78
CA PRO A 103 0.19 1.19 -8.74
C PRO A 103 1.36 2.08 -8.28
N LEU A 104 1.50 2.30 -6.96
CA LEU A 104 2.60 3.04 -6.36
C LEU A 104 3.92 2.26 -6.46
N TYR A 105 3.89 0.98 -6.14
CA TYR A 105 5.06 0.10 -6.28
C TYR A 105 5.55 0.05 -7.72
N LEU A 106 4.63 -0.03 -8.69
CA LEU A 106 5.01 -0.06 -10.11
C LEU A 106 5.74 1.24 -10.51
N ALA A 107 5.21 2.41 -10.16
CA ALA A 107 5.88 3.68 -10.43
C ALA A 107 7.27 3.76 -9.76
N TRP A 108 7.39 3.31 -8.51
CA TRP A 108 8.67 3.26 -7.79
C TRP A 108 9.65 2.26 -8.43
N ALA A 109 9.19 1.08 -8.83
CA ALA A 109 10.01 0.04 -9.44
C ALA A 109 10.56 0.46 -10.81
N GLU A 110 9.79 1.21 -11.60
CA GLU A 110 10.30 1.80 -12.84
C GLU A 110 11.47 2.76 -12.55
N MET A 111 11.34 3.56 -11.49
CA MET A 111 12.44 4.41 -11.05
C MET A 111 13.65 3.63 -10.55
N GLU A 112 13.50 2.43 -9.98
CA GLU A 112 14.64 1.63 -9.54
C GLU A 112 15.37 0.90 -10.68
N LYS A 113 14.74 0.72 -11.84
CA LYS A 113 15.36 0.07 -13.00
C LYS A 113 16.37 0.94 -13.74
N GLU A 114 16.21 2.27 -13.68
CA GLU A 114 17.13 3.22 -14.33
C GLU A 114 18.40 3.49 -13.49
N VAL A 115 18.89 2.50 -12.74
CA VAL A 115 20.14 2.58 -11.95
C VAL A 115 21.22 1.75 -12.63
#